data_AF-A0A453JPZ2-F1
#
_entry.id   AF-A0A453JPZ2-F1
#
_cell.length_a   1.000
_cell.length_b   1.000
_cell.length_c   1.000
_cell.angle_alpha   90.00
_cell.angle_beta   90.00
_cell.angle_gamma   90.00
#
_symmetry.space_group_name_H-M   'P 1'
#
loop_
_entity.id
_entity.type
_entity.pdbx_description
1 polymer ?
#
loop_
_entity_poly.entity_id
_entity_poly.type
_entity_poly.pdbx_seq_one_letter_code
_entity_poly.pdbx_strand_id
1 'polypeptide(L)'
;AYSTVGTPDYIAPEVLLKKGYGMECDWWSLGAIMYEMLVGYPPFYSEDPMSTCRKIVNWRSHLKFPEEARLSPEAKDLINKLLCNVDQRLGMKGAHEIKAHPWFRSVEWEKLYQMEAAFIPEVIDELDTQNFENFEEAAPTMQTSSKAGPW
;
A
#
# COMPACT_ATOMS: atom_id res chain seq x y z
N ALA A 1 -8.51 -18.53 3.81
CA ALA A 1 -8.20 -18.44 2.36
C ALA A 1 -6.69 -18.26 2.22
N TYR A 2 -6.01 -19.11 1.44
CA TYR A 2 -4.57 -19.02 1.19
C TYR A 2 -4.38 -18.57 -0.26
N SER A 3 -4.12 -17.28 -0.46
CA SER A 3 -3.66 -16.74 -1.73
C SER A 3 -2.74 -15.57 -1.43
N THR A 4 -1.43 -15.83 -1.40
CA THR A 4 -0.40 -14.78 -1.52
C THR A 4 -0.21 -14.53 -3.02
N VAL A 5 -1.17 -13.85 -3.63
CA VAL A 5 -1.01 -13.21 -4.95
C VAL A 5 -1.24 -11.73 -4.74
N GLY A 6 -0.18 -10.96 -4.96
CA GLY A 6 -0.06 -9.55 -4.65
C GLY A 6 1.42 -9.24 -4.42
N THR A 7 1.87 -8.07 -4.86
CA THR A 7 3.22 -7.58 -4.61
C THR A 7 3.39 -7.47 -3.09
N PRO A 8 4.33 -8.20 -2.46
CA PRO A 8 4.41 -8.32 -1.00
C PRO A 8 4.76 -7.02 -0.27
N ASP A 9 5.06 -5.97 -1.02
CA ASP A 9 5.65 -4.70 -0.56
C ASP A 9 4.85 -3.97 0.54
N TYR A 10 3.54 -4.23 0.62
CA TYR A 10 2.65 -3.58 1.59
C TYR A 10 2.21 -4.51 2.73
N ILE A 11 2.62 -5.79 2.70
CA ILE A 11 2.16 -6.79 3.68
C ILE A 11 2.89 -6.59 5.01
N ALA A 12 2.15 -6.57 6.12
CA ALA A 12 2.73 -6.45 7.45
C ALA A 12 3.52 -7.72 7.87
N PRO A 13 4.58 -7.58 8.69
CA PRO A 13 5.41 -8.72 9.12
C PRO A 13 4.61 -9.83 9.83
N GLU A 14 3.64 -9.47 10.67
CA GLU A 14 2.78 -10.41 11.41
C GLU A 14 1.89 -11.25 10.49
N VAL A 15 1.47 -10.69 9.34
CA VAL A 15 0.68 -11.39 8.32
C VAL A 15 1.56 -12.42 7.60
N LEU A 16 2.78 -12.03 7.22
CA LEU A 16 3.75 -12.96 6.60
C LEU A 16 4.12 -14.12 7.54
N LEU A 17 4.27 -13.83 8.84
CA LEU A 17 4.63 -14.81 9.86
C LEU A 17 3.46 -15.67 10.36
N LYS A 18 2.24 -15.43 9.86
CA LYS A 18 1.00 -16.15 10.25
C LYS A 18 0.78 -16.19 11.78
N LYS A 19 1.12 -15.12 12.49
CA LYS A 19 1.01 -15.04 13.97
C LYS A 19 -0.38 -14.67 14.47
N GLY A 20 -1.38 -14.67 13.58
CA GLY A 20 -2.63 -13.94 13.79
C GLY A 20 -2.43 -12.45 13.55
N TYR A 21 -3.44 -11.80 12.97
CA TYR A 21 -3.43 -10.37 12.70
C TYR A 21 -4.83 -9.81 12.93
N GLY A 22 -4.91 -8.57 13.41
CA GLY A 22 -6.12 -7.78 13.47
C GLY A 22 -6.09 -6.64 12.45
N MET A 23 -6.90 -5.62 12.71
CA MET A 23 -7.08 -4.45 11.83
C MET A 23 -5.82 -3.57 11.76
N GLU A 24 -4.92 -3.72 12.72
CA GLU A 24 -3.68 -2.96 12.80
C GLU A 24 -2.71 -3.23 11.65
N CYS A 25 -2.82 -4.36 10.94
CA CYS A 25 -1.98 -4.64 9.77
C CYS A 25 -2.22 -3.62 8.66
N ASP A 26 -3.42 -3.04 8.57
CA ASP A 26 -3.74 -2.02 7.56
C ASP A 26 -2.97 -0.72 7.82
N TRP A 27 -2.65 -0.42 9.09
CA TRP A 27 -1.82 0.73 9.44
C TRP A 27 -0.37 0.57 8.99
N TRP A 28 0.14 -0.66 8.93
CA TRP A 28 1.43 -0.93 8.31
C TRP A 28 1.38 -0.63 6.80
N SER A 29 0.35 -1.16 6.11
CA SER A 29 0.14 -0.91 4.69
C SER A 29 0.05 0.58 4.38
N LEU A 30 -0.66 1.36 5.21
CA LEU A 30 -0.72 2.82 5.11
C LEU A 30 0.68 3.45 5.20
N GLY A 31 1.52 3.00 6.13
CA GLY A 31 2.90 3.47 6.26
C GLY A 31 3.75 3.15 5.03
N ALA A 32 3.57 1.98 4.43
CA ALA A 32 4.29 1.56 3.22
C ALA A 32 3.85 2.38 1.99
N ILE A 33 2.55 2.60 1.81
CA ILE A 33 1.99 3.44 0.74
C ILE A 33 2.43 4.90 0.91
N MET A 34 2.39 5.44 2.13
CA MET A 34 2.88 6.79 2.42
C MET A 34 4.36 6.95 2.07
N TYR A 35 5.20 5.96 2.43
CA TYR A 35 6.60 5.97 2.05
C TYR A 35 6.75 6.00 0.52
N GLU A 36 6.04 5.13 -0.20
CA GLU A 36 6.14 5.07 -1.66
C GLU A 36 5.66 6.36 -2.34
N MET A 37 4.56 6.96 -1.91
CA MET A 37 4.09 8.24 -2.46
C MET A 37 5.12 9.37 -2.30
N LEU A 38 5.92 9.35 -1.22
CA LEU A 38 6.92 10.38 -0.93
C LEU A 38 8.30 10.09 -1.53
N VAL A 39 8.65 8.82 -1.72
CA VAL A 39 9.98 8.37 -2.14
C VAL A 39 10.00 7.91 -3.61
N GLY A 40 8.87 7.46 -4.14
CA GLY A 40 8.70 6.95 -5.50
C GLY A 40 8.87 5.43 -5.63
N TYR A 41 9.17 4.71 -4.55
CA TYR A 41 9.25 3.25 -4.54
C TYR A 41 8.93 2.67 -3.14
N PRO A 42 8.50 1.41 -3.02
CA PRO A 42 8.16 0.82 -1.72
C PRO A 42 9.37 0.67 -0.79
N PRO A 43 9.18 0.75 0.54
CA PRO A 43 10.29 0.77 1.51
C PRO A 43 11.13 -0.52 1.55
N PHE A 44 10.54 -1.66 1.16
CA PHE A 44 11.18 -2.98 1.24
C PHE A 44 11.34 -3.67 -0.11
N TYR A 45 11.19 -2.91 -1.19
CA TYR A 45 11.22 -3.44 -2.56
C TYR A 45 12.50 -4.23 -2.88
N SER A 46 12.33 -5.32 -3.61
CA SER A 46 13.37 -6.14 -4.23
C SER A 46 12.80 -6.80 -5.49
N GLU A 47 13.68 -7.16 -6.44
CA GLU A 47 13.26 -7.90 -7.64
C GLU A 47 12.69 -9.28 -7.32
N ASP A 48 13.22 -9.94 -6.29
CA ASP A 48 12.77 -11.25 -5.81
C ASP A 48 11.74 -11.09 -4.67
N PRO A 49 10.51 -11.63 -4.81
CA PRO A 49 9.47 -11.56 -3.78
C PRO A 49 9.90 -12.15 -2.43
N MET A 50 10.71 -13.21 -2.43
CA MET A 50 11.22 -13.82 -1.19
C MET A 50 12.17 -12.86 -0.46
N SER A 51 12.97 -12.10 -1.20
CA SER A 51 13.85 -11.06 -0.68
C SER A 51 13.05 -9.89 -0.11
N THR A 52 11.97 -9.46 -0.76
CA THR A 52 11.04 -8.46 -0.20
C THR A 52 10.44 -8.94 1.12
N CYS A 53 9.91 -10.16 1.18
CA CYS A 53 9.40 -10.75 2.42
C CYS A 53 10.46 -10.79 3.53
N ARG A 54 11.72 -11.15 3.21
CA ARG A 54 12.83 -11.12 4.19
C ARG A 54 13.13 -9.72 4.69
N LYS A 55 13.12 -8.70 3.82
CA LYS A 55 13.30 -7.30 4.21
C LYS A 55 12.17 -6.82 5.11
N ILE A 56 10.92 -7.16 4.82
CA ILE A 56 9.74 -6.83 5.64
C ILE A 56 9.86 -7.45 7.03
N VAL A 57 10.17 -8.75 7.13
CA VAL A 57 10.35 -9.42 8.44
C VAL A 57 11.50 -8.79 9.24
N ASN A 58 12.54 -8.32 8.56
CA ASN A 58 13.69 -7.63 9.14
C ASN A 58 13.62 -6.10 8.97
N TRP A 59 12.42 -5.52 9.00
CA TRP A 59 12.20 -4.12 8.65
C TRP A 59 13.09 -3.13 9.40
N ARG A 60 13.43 -3.41 10.67
CA ARG A 60 14.27 -2.53 11.51
C ARG A 60 15.64 -2.22 10.89
N SER A 61 16.22 -3.17 10.17
CA SER A 61 17.52 -2.99 9.51
C SER A 61 17.41 -2.57 8.05
N HIS A 62 16.21 -2.60 7.48
CA HIS A 62 15.97 -2.37 6.05
C HIS A 62 15.17 -1.11 5.75
N LEU A 63 14.43 -0.57 6.71
CA LEU A 63 13.75 0.71 6.57
C LEU A 63 14.81 1.82 6.55
N LYS A 64 14.97 2.44 5.38
CA LYS A 64 15.93 3.52 5.14
C LYS A 64 15.21 4.63 4.40
N PHE A 65 15.55 5.87 4.70
CA PHE A 65 15.01 7.03 4.01
C PHE A 65 16.11 7.62 3.12
N PRO A 66 15.96 7.63 1.78
CA PRO A 66 16.92 8.27 0.90
C PRO A 66 16.98 9.78 1.18
N GLU A 67 18.19 10.35 1.11
CA GLU A 67 18.39 11.79 1.36
C GLU A 67 17.76 12.64 0.25
N GLU A 68 17.74 12.09 -0.97
CA GLU A 68 17.25 12.73 -2.19
C GLU A 68 15.74 13.02 -2.12
N ALA A 69 14.98 12.19 -1.40
CA ALA A 69 13.54 12.36 -1.26
C ALA A 69 13.14 13.52 -0.34
N ARG A 70 14.09 14.08 0.44
CA ARG A 70 13.91 15.30 1.26
C ARG A 70 12.65 15.30 2.15
N LEU A 71 12.30 14.14 2.72
CA LEU A 71 11.12 14.02 3.60
C LEU A 71 11.25 14.93 4.83
N SER A 72 10.13 15.56 5.22
CA SER A 72 10.06 16.33 6.46
C SER A 72 10.27 15.43 7.69
N PRO A 73 10.75 15.99 8.82
CA PRO A 73 10.87 15.25 10.07
C PRO A 73 9.55 14.59 10.51
N GLU A 74 8.42 15.29 10.34
CA GLU A 74 7.09 14.79 10.70
C GLU A 74 6.65 13.62 9.82
N ALA A 75 7.02 13.64 8.53
CA ALA A 75 6.73 12.54 7.61
C ALA A 75 7.51 11.27 8.00
N LYS A 76 8.81 11.43 8.27
CA LYS A 76 9.67 10.33 8.73
C LYS A 76 9.17 9.77 10.07
N ASP A 77 8.77 10.64 10.99
CA ASP A 77 8.23 10.25 12.30
C ASP A 77 6.94 9.45 12.16
N LEU A 78 6.00 9.89 11.32
CA LEU A 78 4.76 9.15 11.06
C LEU A 78 5.03 7.77 10.44
N ILE A 79 5.89 7.71 9.42
CA ILE A 79 6.24 6.43 8.77
C ILE A 79 6.88 5.47 9.78
N ASN A 80 7.80 5.93 10.63
CA ASN A 80 8.40 5.09 11.67
C ASN A 80 7.39 4.58 12.70
N LYS A 81 6.34 5.37 13.02
CA LYS A 81 5.28 4.98 13.94
C LYS A 81 4.25 4.03 13.33
N LEU A 82 4.15 3.96 12.00
CA LEU A 82 3.29 3.02 11.26
C LEU A 82 4.05 1.73 10.92
N LEU A 83 5.29 1.85 10.44
CA LEU A 83 6.19 0.75 10.09
C LEU A 83 6.97 0.27 11.32
N CYS A 84 6.26 -0.17 12.35
CA CYS A 84 6.85 -0.72 13.56
C CYS A 84 6.13 -2.00 14.03
N ASN A 85 6.52 -2.51 15.21
CA ASN A 85 5.82 -3.64 15.82
C ASN A 85 4.36 -3.27 16.11
N VAL A 86 3.49 -4.26 16.00
CA VAL A 86 2.05 -4.18 16.31
C VAL A 86 1.76 -3.48 17.64
N ASP A 87 2.48 -3.80 18.71
CA ASP A 87 2.22 -3.28 20.06
C ASP A 87 2.54 -1.80 20.26
N GLN A 88 3.35 -1.22 19.37
CA GLN A 88 3.73 0.20 19.39
C GLN A 88 3.16 0.97 18.19
N ARG A 89 2.38 0.28 17.32
CA ARG A 89 1.91 0.86 16.07
C ARG A 89 0.84 1.91 16.33
N LEU A 90 1.02 3.08 15.73
CA LEU A 90 0.03 4.14 15.77
C LEU A 90 -1.27 3.67 15.12
N GLY A 91 -2.41 3.94 15.74
CA GLY A 91 -3.72 3.50 15.26
C GLY A 91 -4.24 2.24 15.94
N MET A 92 -3.49 1.64 16.87
CA MET A 92 -3.94 0.51 17.68
C MET A 92 -5.19 0.86 18.51
N LYS A 93 -5.33 2.12 18.96
CA LYS A 93 -6.55 2.61 19.64
C LYS A 93 -7.56 3.24 18.67
N GLY A 94 -7.31 3.13 17.37
CA GLY A 94 -8.14 3.66 16.30
C GLY A 94 -7.52 4.83 15.55
N ALA A 95 -8.12 5.16 14.41
CA ALA A 95 -7.60 6.13 13.44
C ALA A 95 -7.34 7.54 14.00
N HIS A 96 -7.96 7.92 15.12
CA HIS A 96 -7.80 9.23 15.74
C HIS A 96 -6.35 9.52 16.14
N GLU A 97 -5.57 8.51 16.55
CA GLU A 97 -4.14 8.67 16.88
C GLU A 97 -3.33 9.11 15.65
N ILE A 98 -3.66 8.54 14.49
CA ILE A 98 -3.01 8.86 13.21
C ILE A 98 -3.46 10.26 12.75
N LYS A 99 -4.76 10.55 12.79
CA LYS A 99 -5.32 11.85 12.41
C LYS A 99 -4.77 13.01 13.25
N ALA A 100 -4.42 12.76 14.51
CA ALA A 100 -3.85 13.74 15.42
C ALA A 100 -2.32 13.93 15.24
N HIS A 101 -1.68 13.13 14.38
CA HIS A 101 -0.24 13.23 14.18
C HIS A 101 0.16 14.60 13.58
N PRO A 102 1.27 15.24 14.01
CA PRO A 102 1.69 16.55 13.51
C PRO A 102 1.84 16.66 11.98
N TRP A 103 2.11 15.54 11.30
CA TRP A 103 2.15 15.49 9.84
C TRP A 103 0.83 15.92 9.19
N PHE A 104 -0.30 15.65 9.84
CA PHE A 104 -1.64 15.99 9.37
C PHE A 104 -2.18 17.32 9.95
N ARG A 105 -1.33 18.16 10.55
CA ARG A 105 -1.77 19.38 11.26
C ARG A 105 -2.59 20.34 10.40
N SER A 106 -2.35 20.39 9.10
CA SER A 106 -3.08 21.25 8.15
C SER A 106 -4.33 20.60 7.56
N VAL A 107 -4.64 19.34 7.90
CA VAL A 107 -5.78 18.62 7.34
C VAL A 107 -7.03 18.85 8.17
N GLU A 108 -8.05 19.44 7.55
CA GLU A 108 -9.38 19.59 8.12
C GLU A 108 -10.22 18.33 7.87
N TRP A 109 -10.05 17.30 8.70
CA TRP A 109 -10.66 15.98 8.50
C TRP A 109 -12.19 15.99 8.30
N GLU A 110 -12.92 16.90 8.95
CA GLU A 110 -14.38 17.03 8.82
C GLU A 110 -14.81 17.61 7.46
N LYS A 111 -13.90 18.31 6.77
CA LYS A 111 -14.15 18.93 5.46
C LYS A 111 -13.45 18.19 4.33
N LEU A 112 -12.89 17.00 4.58
CA LEU A 112 -12.08 16.28 3.59
C LEU A 112 -12.81 16.09 2.25
N TYR A 113 -14.11 15.79 2.28
CA TYR A 113 -14.94 15.65 1.07
C TYR A 113 -15.24 16.95 0.32
N GLN A 114 -14.96 18.10 0.95
CA GLN A 114 -15.15 19.44 0.37
C GLN A 114 -13.83 20.08 -0.03
N MET A 115 -12.70 19.49 0.37
CA MET A 115 -11.37 19.97 0.00
C MET A 115 -11.11 19.72 -1.48
N GLU A 116 -10.49 20.69 -2.13
CA GLU A 116 -10.01 20.52 -3.50
C GLU A 116 -8.89 19.48 -3.52
N ALA A 117 -8.96 18.54 -4.47
CA ALA A 117 -7.94 17.52 -4.64
C ALA A 117 -6.63 18.15 -5.15
N ALA A 118 -5.48 17.63 -4.70
CA ALA A 118 -4.17 18.13 -5.14
C ALA A 118 -3.93 17.94 -6.65
N PHE A 119 -4.63 16.99 -7.26
CA PHE A 119 -4.62 16.71 -8.69
C PHE A 119 -6.04 16.35 -9.14
N ILE A 120 -6.50 17.02 -10.20
CA ILE A 120 -7.79 16.76 -10.83
C ILE A 120 -7.49 16.19 -12.22
N PRO A 121 -7.77 14.89 -12.47
CA PRO A 121 -7.53 14.31 -13.78
C PRO A 121 -8.49 14.91 -14.82
N GLU A 122 -8.01 15.04 -16.06
CA GLU A 122 -8.87 15.44 -17.18
C GLU A 122 -9.74 14.24 -17.58
N VAL A 123 -11.05 14.44 -17.62
CA VAL A 123 -12.04 13.44 -18.06
C VAL A 123 -12.98 14.13 -19.04
N ILE A 124 -13.01 13.61 -20.27
CA ILE A 124 -13.74 14.23 -21.38
C ILE A 124 -15.22 13.82 -21.36
N ASP A 125 -15.49 12.53 -21.17
CA ASP A 125 -16.85 11.96 -21.12
C ASP A 125 -16.90 10.65 -20.31
N GLU A 126 -18.08 10.02 -20.24
CA GLU A 126 -18.32 8.79 -19.46
C GLU A 126 -17.57 7.55 -19.98
N LEU A 127 -17.09 7.58 -21.23
CA LEU A 127 -16.35 6.49 -21.87
C LEU A 127 -14.85 6.79 -21.98
N ASP A 128 -14.39 7.92 -21.44
CA ASP A 128 -12.99 8.32 -21.50
C ASP A 128 -12.11 7.40 -20.63
N THR A 129 -11.21 6.67 -21.28
CA THR A 129 -10.22 5.79 -20.65
C THR A 129 -8.79 6.35 -20.69
N GLN A 130 -8.58 7.64 -21.02
CA GLN A 130 -7.24 8.21 -21.23
C GLN A 130 -6.32 8.15 -20.00
N ASN A 131 -6.90 8.10 -18.80
CA ASN A 131 -6.17 7.99 -17.53
C ASN A 131 -5.81 6.53 -17.18
N PHE A 132 -6.13 5.57 -18.04
CA PHE A 132 -5.82 4.15 -17.88
C PHE A 132 -4.83 3.71 -18.97
N GLU A 133 -4.07 2.66 -18.67
CA GLU A 133 -3.19 2.04 -19.66
C GLU A 133 -4.03 1.36 -20.77
N ASN A 134 -3.54 1.44 -22.00
CA ASN A 134 -4.13 0.69 -23.11
C ASN A 134 -3.65 -0.75 -23.04
N PHE A 135 -4.58 -1.68 -22.90
CA PHE A 135 -4.30 -3.11 -22.94
C PHE A 135 -4.71 -3.68 -24.30
N GLU A 136 -3.92 -4.62 -24.83
CA GLU A 136 -4.36 -5.41 -25.98
C GLU A 136 -5.59 -6.24 -25.55
N GLU A 137 -6.69 -6.08 -26.28
CA GLU A 137 -7.89 -6.86 -26.03
C GLU A 137 -7.62 -8.32 -26.39
N ALA A 138 -7.47 -9.18 -25.37
CA ALA A 138 -7.28 -10.60 -25.59
C ALA A 138 -8.51 -11.15 -26.32
N ALA A 139 -8.31 -11.75 -27.50
CA ALA A 139 -9.38 -12.35 -28.27
C ALA A 139 -10.17 -13.30 -27.35
N PRO A 140 -11.52 -13.22 -27.33
CA PRO A 140 -12.32 -14.03 -26.44
C PRO A 140 -12.02 -15.51 -26.71
N THR A 141 -11.36 -16.18 -25.76
CA THR A 141 -11.22 -17.64 -25.79
C THR A 141 -12.61 -18.23 -25.67
N MET A 142 -13.21 -18.56 -26.81
CA MET A 142 -14.35 -19.47 -26.85
C MET A 142 -13.85 -20.81 -26.32
N GLN A 143 -14.09 -21.08 -25.03
CA GLN A 143 -13.97 -22.44 -24.51
C GLN A 143 -15.05 -23.28 -25.19
N THR A 144 -14.72 -23.92 -26.30
CA THR A 144 -15.54 -24.99 -26.85
C THR A 144 -15.45 -26.16 -25.88
N SER A 145 -16.46 -26.33 -25.02
CA SER A 145 -16.65 -27.55 -24.25
C SER A 145 -16.97 -28.69 -25.21
N SER A 146 -15.96 -29.35 -25.75
CA SER A 146 -16.13 -30.54 -26.56
C SER A 146 -15.06 -31.56 -26.19
N LYS A 147 -15.34 -32.33 -25.15
CA LYS A 147 -14.96 -33.73 -25.08
C LYS A 147 -16.22 -34.55 -24.80
N ALA A 148 -16.89 -34.94 -25.88
CA ALA A 148 -17.63 -36.19 -25.88
C ALA A 148 -16.60 -37.31 -25.64
N GLY A 149 -16.68 -37.98 -24.49
CA GLY A 149 -15.83 -39.13 -24.21
C GLY A 149 -16.22 -40.30 -25.12
N PRO A 150 -15.27 -41.04 -25.70
CA PRO A 150 -15.56 -42.37 -26.19
C PRO A 150 -15.59 -43.33 -25.00
N TRP A 151 -16.46 -44.32 -25.11
CA TRP A 151 -16.48 -45.58 -24.38
C TRP A 151 -15.12 -46.06 -23.87
#